data_AF-A0A0C2CG78-F1
#
_entry.id   AF-A0A0C2CG78-F1
#
_cell.length_a   1.000
_cell.length_b   1.000
_cell.length_c   1.000
_cell.angle_alpha   90.00
_cell.angle_beta   90.00
_cell.angle_gamma   90.00
#
_symmetry.space_group_name_H-M   'P 1'
#
loop_
_entity.id
_entity.type
_entity.pdbx_description
1 polymer ?
#
loop_
_entity_poly.entity_id
_entity_poly.type
_entity_poly.pdbx_seq_one_letter_code
_entity_poly.pdbx_strand_id
1 'polypeptide(L)' 'MGQVLAGDYDSYKYLVESIRKFPNQEDFAAMIRFTGFDMVRYENLTFGICAIHRGTKPYKTH' A
#
# COMPACT_ATOMS: atom_id res chain seq x y z
N MET A 1 -32.64 -14.51 -1.42
CA MET A 1 -31.74 -14.12 -0.31
C MET A 1 -30.34 -14.74 -0.43
N GLY A 2 -29.80 -14.95 -1.65
CA GLY A 2 -28.44 -15.50 -1.84
C GLY A 2 -27.39 -14.48 -2.30
N GLN A 3 -27.81 -13.36 -2.89
CA GLN A 3 -26.89 -12.38 -3.48
C GLN A 3 -26.21 -11.46 -2.46
N VAL A 4 -26.89 -11.10 -1.36
CA VAL A 4 -26.33 -10.19 -0.35
C VAL A 4 -25.13 -10.85 0.35
N LEU A 5 -25.23 -12.14 0.69
CA LEU A 5 -24.15 -12.90 1.32
C LEU A 5 -22.99 -13.21 0.35
N ALA A 6 -23.30 -13.45 -0.93
CA ALA A 6 -22.29 -13.70 -1.96
C ALA A 6 -21.44 -12.45 -2.26
N GLY A 7 -22.09 -11.28 -2.34
CA GLY A 7 -21.40 -10.00 -2.54
C GLY A 7 -20.45 -9.66 -1.40
N ASP A 8 -20.86 -9.93 -0.16
CA ASP A 8 -19.99 -9.77 1.01
C ASP A 8 -18.80 -10.75 0.95
N TYR A 9 -19.04 -12.03 0.66
CA TYR A 9 -17.99 -13.04 0.60
C TYR A 9 -16.91 -12.73 -0.44
N ASP A 10 -17.30 -12.39 -1.67
CA ASP A 10 -16.34 -12.06 -2.73
C ASP A 10 -15.57 -10.77 -2.42
N SER A 11 -16.22 -9.80 -1.78
CA SER A 11 -15.58 -8.55 -1.34
C SER A 11 -14.53 -8.79 -0.25
N TYR A 12 -14.85 -9.60 0.77
CA TYR A 12 -13.88 -9.99 1.81
C TYR A 12 -12.74 -10.83 1.25
N LYS A 13 -13.03 -11.74 0.32
CA LYS A 13 -12.01 -12.52 -0.37
C LYS A 13 -11.05 -11.61 -1.13
N TYR A 14 -11.57 -10.65 -1.90
CA TYR A 14 -10.75 -9.67 -2.61
C TYR A 14 -9.90 -8.81 -1.66
N LEU A 15 -10.46 -8.38 -0.54
CA LEU A 15 -9.73 -7.63 0.48
C LEU A 15 -8.52 -8.44 1.00
N VAL A 16 -8.74 -9.69 1.41
CA VAL A 16 -7.65 -10.54 1.92
C VAL A 16 -6.60 -10.83 0.85
N GLU A 17 -7.03 -11.14 -0.36
CA GLU A 17 -6.11 -11.42 -1.47
C GLU A 17 -5.29 -10.19 -1.87
N SER A 18 -5.90 -9.01 -1.90
CA SER A 18 -5.21 -7.77 -2.24
C SER A 18 -4.18 -7.39 -1.17
N ILE A 19 -4.51 -7.50 0.12
CA ILE A 19 -3.55 -7.27 1.22
C ILE A 19 -2.36 -8.22 1.11
N ARG A 20 -2.59 -9.51 0.81
CA ARG A 20 -1.52 -10.51 0.64
C ARG A 20 -0.62 -10.24 -0.57
N LYS A 21 -1.18 -9.70 -1.65
CA LYS A 21 -0.44 -9.38 -2.89
C LYS A 21 0.26 -8.02 -2.81
N PHE A 22 -0.14 -7.16 -1.87
CA PHE A 22 0.47 -5.84 -1.71
C PHE A 22 1.93 -6.00 -1.27
N PRO A 23 2.87 -5.24 -1.85
CA PRO A 23 4.28 -5.29 -1.46
C PRO A 23 4.46 -4.95 0.03
N ASN A 24 5.49 -5.53 0.65
CA ASN A 24 5.85 -5.13 2.01
C ASN A 24 6.35 -3.67 2.04
N GLN A 25 6.57 -3.14 3.25
CA GLN A 25 6.85 -1.72 3.43
C GLN A 25 8.14 -1.27 2.74
N GLU A 26 9.19 -2.08 2.75
CA GLU A 26 10.46 -1.73 2.12
C GLU A 26 10.37 -1.82 0.59
N ASP A 27 9.76 -2.89 0.06
CA ASP A 27 9.57 -3.06 -1.38
C ASP A 27 8.72 -1.92 -1.95
N PHE A 28 7.64 -1.55 -1.26
CA PHE A 28 6.81 -0.42 -1.68
C PHE A 28 7.54 0.92 -1.58
N ALA A 29 8.36 1.12 -0.54
CA ALA A 29 9.20 2.31 -0.44
C ALA A 29 10.24 2.37 -1.58
N ALA A 30 10.83 1.23 -1.96
CA ALA A 30 11.73 1.13 -3.10
C ALA A 30 11.01 1.46 -4.43
N MET A 31 9.77 0.99 -4.61
CA MET A 31 8.95 1.37 -5.76
C MET A 31 8.71 2.89 -5.81
N ILE A 32 8.38 3.53 -4.68
CA ILE A 32 8.20 4.99 -4.62
C ILE A 32 9.51 5.71 -4.96
N ARG A 33 10.66 5.28 -4.42
CA ARG A 33 11.98 5.84 -4.77
C ARG A 33 12.27 5.70 -6.26
N PHE A 34 11.99 4.53 -6.84
CA PHE A 34 12.20 4.24 -8.26
C PHE A 34 11.41 5.18 -9.17
N THR A 35 10.22 5.63 -8.75
CA THR A 35 9.43 6.63 -9.50
C THR A 35 10.01 8.06 -9.43
N GLY A 36 11.11 8.26 -8.72
CA GLY A 36 11.83 9.54 -8.64
C GLY A 36 11.42 10.43 -7.47
N PHE A 37 10.79 9.89 -6.43
CA PHE A 37 10.60 10.61 -5.17
C PHE A 37 11.84 10.50 -4.29
N ASP A 38 12.20 11.60 -3.63
CA ASP A 38 13.27 11.67 -2.66
C ASP A 38 12.75 11.56 -1.21
N MET A 39 13.69 11.34 -0.28
CA MET A 39 13.41 11.27 1.16
C MET A 39 12.29 10.30 1.54
N VAL A 40 12.16 9.20 0.77
CA VAL A 40 11.10 8.21 0.96
C VAL A 40 11.32 7.43 2.26
N ARG A 41 10.33 7.52 3.14
CA ARG A 41 10.28 6.83 4.44
C ARG A 41 8.89 6.23 4.66
N TYR A 42 8.81 5.22 5.51
CA TYR A 42 7.56 4.69 6.01
C TYR A 42 7.55 4.60 7.52
N GLU A 43 6.35 4.62 8.09
CA GLU A 43 6.11 4.41 9.52
C GLU A 43 5.07 3.30 9.69
N ASN A 44 5.39 2.30 10.50
CA ASN A 44 4.48 1.20 10.81
C ASN A 44 3.48 1.63 11.88
N LEU A 45 2.22 1.33 11.63
CA LEU A 45 1.12 1.49 12.57
C LEU A 45 0.65 0.11 13.03
N THR A 46 0.22 0.01 14.29
CA THR A 46 -0.32 -1.23 14.87
C THR A 46 0.59 -2.44 14.57
N PHE A 47 1.87 -2.34 14.93
CA PHE A 47 2.88 -3.38 14.72
C PHE A 47 3.07 -3.83 13.26
N GLY A 48 2.73 -2.97 12.29
CA GLY A 48 2.94 -3.24 10.86
C GLY A 48 1.73 -3.79 10.13
N ILE A 49 0.55 -3.83 10.76
CA ILE A 49 -0.72 -4.16 10.07
C ILE A 49 -0.99 -3.14 8.95
N CYS A 50 -0.66 -1.87 9.17
CA CYS A 50 -0.65 -0.84 8.15
C CYS A 50 0.59 0.05 8.27
N ALA A 51 0.89 0.81 7.21
CA ALA A 51 2.00 1.74 7.19
C ALA A 51 1.63 3.02 6.45
N ILE A 52 2.25 4.13 6.86
CA ILE A 52 2.18 5.41 6.15
C ILE A 52 3.50 5.59 5.39
N HIS A 53 3.43 5.67 4.06
CA HIS A 53 4.58 6.01 3.21
C HIS A 53 4.53 7.49 2.82
N ARG A 54 5.68 8.17 2.92
CA ARG A 54 5.83 9.58 2.55
C ARG A 54 7.11 9.78 1.75
N GLY A 55 7.08 10.69 0.79
CA GLY A 55 8.22 11.10 -0.01
C GLY A 55 8.00 12.48 -0.60
N THR A 56 9.07 13.16 -0.99
CA THR A 56 9.04 14.50 -1.57
C THR A 56 9.42 14.44 -3.04
N LYS A 57 8.68 15.14 -3.89
CA LYS A 57 9.10 15.30 -5.29
C LYS A 57 10.37 16.17 -5.33
N PRO A 58 11.46 15.76 -6.00
CA PRO A 58 12.63 16.60 -6.17
C PRO A 58 12.28 17.90 -6.87
N TYR A 59 12.85 19.00 -6.39
CA TYR A 59 12.77 20.28 -7.09
C TYR A 59 13.62 20.19 -8.36
N LYS A 60 12.98 20.32 -9.53
CA LYS A 60 13.71 20.50 -10.79
C LYS A 60 14.31 21.91 -10.81
N THR A 61 15.60 22.05 -10.55
CA THR A 61 16.35 23.22 -11.01
C THR A 61 16.33 23.16 -12.54
N HIS A 62 15.59 24.08 -13.17
CA HIS A 62 15.67 24.30 -14.61
C HIS A 62 17.01 24.95 -14.94
#